data_AF-A0AB74QGA2-F1
#
_entry.id   AF-A0AB74QGA2-F1
#
_cell.length_a   1.000
_cell.length_b   1.000
_cell.length_c   1.000
_cell.angle_alpha   90.00
_cell.angle_beta   90.00
_cell.angle_gamma   90.00
#
_symmetry.space_group_name_H-M   'P 1'
#
loop_
_entity.id
_entity.type
_entity.pdbx_description
1 polymer ?
#
loop_
_entity_poly.entity_id
_entity_poly.type
_entity_poly.pdbx_seq_one_letter_code
_entity_poly.pdbx_strand_id
1 'polypeptide(L)'
;MEIWLRQANNTFRFPVIPPSFEINGSATINTSNILSVGDIAVFGGLGLKTIELSSFFPNQEYSFCNYNGFPKPYDCVNLIESWMKEGYILRFIITETNINFECIIADFNYREQDYSRDVYFTLSLKEYRRIQISKVNINNDEKLSSEKDVPLTKGFDTKQKTHKVVEGDTLFKIAKKYYGNGDLWEKIYKANEDKIKDPSVIKNGWILIIP
;
A
#
# COMPACT_ATOMS: atom_id res chain seq x y z
N MET A 1 12.69 9.65 12.55
CA MET A 1 11.31 9.54 12.04
C MET A 1 11.25 9.87 10.56
N GLU A 2 10.44 9.15 9.78
CA GLU A 2 10.26 9.33 8.34
C GLU A 2 8.80 9.06 7.97
N ILE A 3 8.27 9.76 6.96
CA ILE A 3 6.91 9.55 6.47
C ILE A 3 6.99 9.11 5.01
N TRP A 4 6.22 8.07 4.69
CA TRP A 4 6.22 7.42 3.38
C TRP A 4 4.80 7.20 2.85
N LEU A 5 4.63 7.41 1.55
CA LEU A 5 3.53 6.88 0.76
C LEU A 5 4.08 5.89 -0.25
N ARG A 6 3.55 4.67 -0.26
CA ARG A 6 3.98 3.62 -1.19
C ARG A 6 2.83 3.22 -2.10
N GLN A 7 3.18 2.92 -3.35
CA GLN A 7 2.29 2.45 -4.40
C GLN A 7 3.01 1.37 -5.22
N ALA A 8 2.78 0.10 -4.92
CA ALA A 8 3.46 -1.06 -5.53
C ALA A 8 4.99 -0.86 -5.67
N ASN A 9 5.46 -0.41 -6.84
CA ASN A 9 6.87 -0.18 -7.16
C ASN A 9 7.36 1.25 -6.87
N ASN A 10 6.45 2.21 -6.73
CA ASN A 10 6.77 3.60 -6.45
C ASN A 10 6.72 3.87 -4.95
N THR A 11 7.74 4.55 -4.44
CA THR A 11 7.82 4.98 -3.05
C THR A 11 8.09 6.46 -3.00
N PHE A 12 7.25 7.20 -2.29
CA PHE A 12 7.41 8.62 -2.04
C PHE A 12 7.75 8.86 -0.58
N ARG A 13 8.89 9.53 -0.34
CA ARG A 13 9.33 9.96 0.98
C ARG A 13 9.13 11.46 1.10
N PHE A 14 8.47 11.89 2.17
CA PHE A 14 8.27 13.32 2.40
C PHE A 14 9.61 14.00 2.74
N PRO A 15 10.00 15.07 2.00
CA PRO A 15 11.23 15.81 2.27
C PRO A 15 11.25 16.46 3.65
N VAL A 16 10.12 17.02 4.08
CA VAL A 16 9.97 17.72 5.36
C VAL A 16 8.86 17.07 6.19
N ILE A 17 9.18 16.71 7.43
CA ILE A 17 8.21 16.12 8.37
C ILE A 17 7.27 17.24 8.83
N PRO A 18 5.94 17.02 8.83
CA PRO A 18 5.00 17.96 9.43
C PRO A 18 5.31 18.15 10.93
N PRO A 19 5.00 19.33 11.50
CA PRO A 19 5.27 19.62 12.91
C PRO A 19 4.49 18.71 13.87
N SER A 20 3.33 18.23 13.44
CA SER A 20 2.48 17.28 14.16
C SER A 20 1.66 16.45 13.19
N PHE A 21 1.10 15.35 13.68
CA PHE A 21 0.12 14.54 12.97
C PHE A 21 -0.91 14.01 13.98
N GLU A 22 -2.15 13.83 13.52
CA GLU A 22 -3.23 13.27 14.32
C GLU A 22 -3.95 12.18 13.52
N ILE A 23 -4.21 11.03 14.14
CA ILE A 23 -5.02 9.98 13.53
C ILE A 23 -6.36 9.94 14.22
N ASN A 24 -7.41 10.24 13.46
CA ASN A 24 -8.77 10.13 13.94
C ASN A 24 -9.30 8.75 13.55
N GLY A 25 -9.68 7.95 14.55
CA GLY A 25 -10.39 6.70 14.37
C GLY A 25 -11.68 6.76 15.18
N SER A 26 -12.81 6.44 14.56
CA SER A 26 -14.10 6.35 15.24
C SER A 26 -14.56 4.90 15.30
N ALA A 27 -15.39 4.59 16.30
CA ALA A 27 -16.13 3.33 16.36
C ALA A 27 -17.62 3.66 16.25
N THR A 28 -18.34 2.88 15.46
CA THR A 28 -19.79 2.97 15.40
C THR A 28 -20.34 2.20 16.60
N ILE A 29 -21.03 2.90 17.49
CA ILE A 29 -21.67 2.33 18.67
C ILE A 29 -23.14 2.73 18.62
N ASN A 30 -24.02 1.75 18.60
CA ASN A 30 -25.46 1.95 18.61
C ASN A 30 -25.97 1.80 20.04
N THR A 31 -26.49 2.88 20.62
CA THR A 31 -27.04 2.85 21.98
C THR A 31 -28.56 2.74 21.93
N SER A 32 -29.13 1.84 22.73
CA SER A 32 -30.57 1.68 22.89
C SER A 32 -30.93 1.57 24.37
N ASN A 33 -31.98 2.28 24.79
CA ASN A 33 -32.50 2.20 26.15
C ASN A 33 -33.50 1.04 26.26
N ILE A 34 -33.31 0.17 27.26
CA ILE A 34 -34.18 -0.96 27.54
C ILE A 34 -34.86 -0.77 28.89
N LEU A 35 -36.17 -1.01 28.94
CA LEU A 35 -36.98 -0.88 30.16
C LEU A 35 -36.36 -1.72 31.30
N SER A 36 -36.14 -1.09 32.45
CA SER A 36 -35.55 -1.67 33.67
C SER A 36 -34.07 -2.11 33.59
N VAL A 37 -33.45 -2.06 32.41
CA VAL A 37 -32.03 -2.41 32.22
C VAL A 37 -31.16 -1.15 32.00
N GLY A 38 -31.75 -0.07 31.47
CA GLY A 38 -31.03 1.17 31.18
C GLY A 38 -30.41 1.16 29.77
N ASP A 39 -29.34 1.91 29.59
CA ASP A 39 -28.69 2.07 28.29
C ASP A 39 -27.78 0.89 27.96
N ILE A 40 -28.00 0.26 26.80
CA ILE A 40 -27.13 -0.76 26.24
C ILE A 40 -26.44 -0.22 25.00
N ALA A 41 -25.12 -0.38 24.93
CA ALA A 41 -24.29 -0.04 23.79
C ALA A 41 -23.95 -1.30 22.97
N VAL A 42 -24.32 -1.31 21.69
CA VAL A 42 -24.01 -2.36 20.72
C VAL A 42 -22.91 -1.89 19.77
N PHE A 43 -21.81 -2.63 19.71
CA PHE A 43 -20.69 -2.32 18.82
C PHE A 43 -21.04 -2.63 17.36
N GLY A 44 -21.05 -1.59 16.51
CA GLY A 44 -21.35 -1.64 15.09
C GLY A 44 -20.12 -1.70 14.17
N GLY A 45 -18.92 -1.77 14.74
CA GLY A 45 -17.66 -1.83 14.00
C GLY A 45 -16.83 -0.56 14.10
N LEU A 46 -15.69 -0.56 13.39
CA LEU A 46 -14.77 0.59 13.33
C LEU A 46 -15.06 1.43 12.09
N GLY A 47 -15.12 2.73 12.27
CA GLY A 47 -15.01 3.72 11.19
C GLY A 47 -13.66 3.62 10.47
N LEU A 48 -13.55 4.35 9.36
CA LEU A 48 -12.29 4.45 8.62
C LEU A 48 -11.40 5.49 9.29
N LYS A 49 -10.14 5.15 9.54
CA LYS A 49 -9.18 6.11 10.07
C LYS A 49 -8.96 7.24 9.06
N THR A 50 -8.81 8.46 9.56
CA THR A 50 -8.42 9.63 8.78
C THR A 50 -7.19 10.27 9.37
N ILE A 51 -6.38 10.90 8.51
CA ILE A 51 -5.21 11.68 8.92
C ILE A 51 -5.09 12.87 7.99
N GLU A 52 -4.75 14.02 8.56
CA GLU A 52 -4.45 15.24 7.84
C GLU A 52 -2.99 15.62 8.11
N LEU A 53 -2.24 15.87 7.04
CA LEU A 53 -0.83 16.23 7.10
C LEU A 53 -0.64 17.61 6.49
N SER A 54 -0.02 18.52 7.23
CA SER A 54 0.33 19.85 6.74
C SER A 54 1.85 20.05 6.78
N SER A 55 2.46 20.23 5.61
CA SER A 55 3.91 20.45 5.47
C SER A 55 4.20 21.21 4.16
N PHE A 56 5.43 21.13 3.64
CA PHE A 56 5.79 21.74 2.37
C PHE A 56 6.82 20.92 1.58
N PHE A 57 6.85 21.11 0.27
CA PHE A 57 7.88 20.60 -0.61
C PHE A 57 8.94 21.69 -0.84
N PRO A 58 10.19 21.44 -0.41
CA PRO A 58 11.25 22.41 -0.51
C PRO A 58 11.78 22.52 -1.94
N ASN A 59 12.05 23.74 -2.40
CA ASN A 59 12.73 24.02 -3.67
C ASN A 59 14.26 24.01 -3.54
N GLN A 60 14.76 24.20 -2.32
CA GLN A 60 16.19 24.19 -1.98
C GLN A 60 16.46 23.28 -0.79
N GLU A 61 17.70 22.82 -0.65
CA GLU A 61 18.08 21.93 0.45
C GLU A 61 18.20 22.70 1.76
N TYR A 62 17.30 22.41 2.71
CA TYR A 62 17.33 22.96 4.06
C TYR A 62 17.91 21.94 5.05
N SER A 63 18.49 22.42 6.15
CA SER A 63 19.09 21.55 7.18
C SER A 63 18.08 20.62 7.87
N PHE A 64 16.79 20.96 7.82
CA PHE A 64 15.70 20.15 8.38
C PHE A 64 15.08 19.19 7.36
N CYS A 65 15.60 19.13 6.12
CA CYS A 65 15.19 18.14 5.16
C CYS A 65 15.65 16.75 5.59
N ASN A 66 14.78 15.76 5.42
CA ASN A 66 15.04 14.37 5.79
C ASN A 66 16.08 13.67 4.94
N TYR A 67 16.28 14.13 3.70
CA TYR A 67 17.19 13.56 2.72
C TYR A 67 17.58 14.61 1.68
N ASN A 68 18.67 14.37 0.96
CA ASN A 68 19.16 15.24 -0.11
C ASN A 68 18.73 14.70 -1.49
N GLY A 69 18.70 15.56 -2.50
CA GLY A 69 18.29 15.17 -3.85
C GLY A 69 16.82 14.78 -3.98
N PHE A 70 15.94 15.42 -3.20
CA PHE A 70 14.49 15.26 -3.36
C PHE A 70 13.99 15.81 -4.70
N PRO A 71 12.86 15.28 -5.22
CA PRO A 71 12.25 15.80 -6.45
C PRO A 71 11.83 17.26 -6.30
N LYS A 72 11.71 17.98 -7.42
CA LYS A 72 11.26 19.37 -7.38
C LYS A 72 9.86 19.48 -6.75
N PRO A 73 9.51 20.63 -6.15
CA PRO A 73 8.22 20.81 -5.48
C PRO A 73 7.02 20.42 -6.35
N TYR A 74 6.95 20.95 -7.57
CA TYR A 74 5.85 20.65 -8.50
C TYR A 74 5.86 19.22 -9.04
N ASP A 75 7.02 18.55 -9.11
CA ASP A 75 7.08 17.14 -9.48
C ASP A 75 6.43 16.27 -8.37
N CYS A 76 6.63 16.65 -7.11
CA CYS A 76 5.97 16.00 -5.96
C CYS A 76 4.45 16.23 -6.00
N VAL A 77 4.03 17.47 -6.27
CA VAL A 77 2.61 17.83 -6.42
C VAL A 77 1.95 17.02 -7.52
N ASN A 78 2.56 16.97 -8.71
CA ASN A 78 2.05 16.21 -9.85
C ASN A 78 1.95 14.71 -9.55
N LEU A 79 2.91 14.15 -8.82
CA LEU A 79 2.88 12.75 -8.41
C LEU A 79 1.68 12.48 -7.49
N ILE A 80 1.50 13.28 -6.45
CA ILE A 80 0.39 13.13 -5.49
C ILE A 80 -0.96 13.36 -6.18
N GLU A 81 -1.06 14.38 -7.03
CA GLU A 81 -2.25 14.61 -7.85
C GLU A 81 -2.57 13.43 -8.76
N SER A 82 -1.57 12.81 -9.39
CA SER A 82 -1.78 11.63 -10.23
C SER A 82 -2.32 10.46 -9.42
N TRP A 83 -1.81 10.28 -8.20
CA TRP A 83 -2.28 9.25 -7.29
C TRP A 83 -3.71 9.47 -6.82
N MET A 84 -4.07 10.72 -6.56
CA MET A 84 -5.43 11.12 -6.21
C MET A 84 -6.40 10.95 -7.38
N LYS A 85 -6.05 11.44 -8.58
CA LYS A 85 -6.89 11.38 -9.79
C LYS A 85 -7.16 9.95 -10.25
N GLU A 86 -6.14 9.09 -10.20
CA GLU A 86 -6.29 7.68 -10.55
C GLU A 86 -6.88 6.83 -9.40
N GLY A 87 -7.01 7.44 -8.22
CA GLY A 87 -7.55 6.82 -7.03
C GLY A 87 -6.73 5.60 -6.61
N TYR A 88 -5.40 5.72 -6.59
CA TYR A 88 -4.58 4.60 -6.18
C TYR A 88 -4.75 4.27 -4.70
N ILE A 89 -4.79 2.97 -4.40
CA ILE A 89 -4.58 2.51 -3.04
C ILE A 89 -3.11 2.74 -2.72
N LEU A 90 -2.84 3.55 -1.71
CA LEU A 90 -1.51 3.85 -1.19
C LEU A 90 -1.32 3.17 0.16
N ARG A 91 -0.06 2.95 0.55
CA ARG A 91 0.28 2.49 1.89
C ARG A 91 1.00 3.60 2.62
N PHE A 92 0.38 4.10 3.67
CA PHE A 92 0.91 5.16 4.49
C PHE A 92 1.68 4.58 5.67
N ILE A 93 2.92 5.03 5.84
CA ILE A 93 3.84 4.51 6.86
C ILE A 93 4.55 5.69 7.54
N ILE A 94 4.54 5.70 8.87
CA ILE A 94 5.37 6.59 9.68
C ILE A 94 6.35 5.73 10.47
N THR A 95 7.64 5.86 10.19
CA THR A 95 8.68 5.12 10.93
C THR A 95 8.75 5.60 12.38
N GLU A 96 9.23 4.73 13.29
CA GLU A 96 9.25 4.96 14.75
C GLU A 96 7.85 4.99 15.42
N THR A 97 6.78 4.67 14.69
CA THR A 97 5.42 4.54 15.22
C THR A 97 4.75 3.25 14.74
N ASN A 98 3.59 2.91 15.31
CA ASN A 98 2.77 1.77 14.87
C ASN A 98 1.85 2.09 13.67
N ILE A 99 2.12 3.18 12.97
CA ILE A 99 1.24 3.70 11.90
C ILE A 99 1.68 3.09 10.58
N ASN A 100 0.88 2.14 10.10
CA ASN A 100 1.10 1.45 8.84
C ASN A 100 -0.23 0.89 8.32
N PHE A 101 -0.90 1.60 7.40
CA PHE A 101 -2.20 1.17 6.86
C PHE A 101 -2.38 1.55 5.38
N GLU A 102 -3.31 0.87 4.70
CA GLU A 102 -3.71 1.20 3.33
C GLU A 102 -4.66 2.40 3.35
N CYS A 103 -4.44 3.36 2.46
CA CYS A 103 -5.23 4.60 2.39
C CYS A 103 -5.43 5.05 0.95
N ILE A 104 -6.38 5.95 0.76
CA ILE A 104 -6.57 6.75 -0.45
C ILE A 104 -6.42 8.22 -0.10
N ILE A 105 -6.05 9.03 -1.09
CA ILE A 105 -6.02 10.48 -0.93
C ILE A 105 -7.45 10.98 -1.04
N ALA A 106 -7.96 11.59 0.03
CA ALA A 106 -9.30 12.17 0.08
C ALA A 106 -9.30 13.60 -0.45
N ASP A 107 -8.28 14.37 -0.08
CA ASP A 107 -8.13 15.77 -0.48
C ASP A 107 -6.65 16.17 -0.49
N PHE A 108 -6.28 17.07 -1.40
CA PHE A 108 -4.92 17.57 -1.53
C PHE A 108 -4.92 19.02 -2.01
N ASN A 109 -4.58 19.93 -1.10
CA ASN A 109 -4.48 21.36 -1.37
C ASN A 109 -3.02 21.79 -1.31
N TYR A 110 -2.60 22.69 -2.19
CA TYR A 110 -1.26 23.26 -2.16
C TYR A 110 -1.24 24.73 -2.55
N ARG A 111 -0.21 25.45 -2.09
CA ARG A 111 0.04 26.86 -2.39
C ARG A 111 1.53 27.17 -2.31
N GLU A 112 1.95 28.21 -3.03
CA GLU A 112 3.25 28.83 -2.79
C GLU A 112 3.12 29.97 -1.78
N GLN A 113 4.19 30.23 -1.04
CA GLN A 113 4.29 31.36 -0.12
C GLN A 113 5.66 32.04 -0.26
N ASP A 114 5.73 33.32 0.05
CA ASP A 114 6.99 34.05 0.31
C ASP A 114 8.04 34.05 -0.81
N TYR A 115 7.64 33.77 -2.06
CA TYR A 115 8.53 33.67 -3.23
C TYR A 115 9.71 32.69 -3.09
N SER A 116 9.73 31.86 -2.05
CA SER A 116 10.76 30.83 -1.85
C SER A 116 10.67 29.70 -2.89
N ARG A 117 9.54 29.65 -3.62
CA ARG A 117 9.12 28.55 -4.51
C ARG A 117 8.93 27.22 -3.79
N ASP A 118 8.90 27.26 -2.45
CA ASP A 118 8.47 26.12 -1.67
C ASP A 118 6.95 26.00 -1.77
N VAL A 119 6.47 24.77 -1.91
CA VAL A 119 5.05 24.50 -2.08
C VAL A 119 4.50 23.91 -0.78
N TYR A 120 3.76 24.72 -0.05
CA TYR A 120 3.03 24.29 1.14
C TYR A 120 1.83 23.45 0.73
N PHE A 121 1.59 22.36 1.45
CA PHE A 121 0.47 21.47 1.15
C PHE A 121 -0.26 21.02 2.42
N THR A 122 -1.53 20.69 2.22
CA THR A 122 -2.39 19.99 3.17
C THR A 122 -2.91 18.73 2.47
N LEU A 123 -2.60 17.57 3.03
CA LEU A 123 -2.92 16.26 2.48
C LEU A 123 -3.80 15.49 3.45
N SER A 124 -5.01 15.16 3.01
CA SER A 124 -5.97 14.37 3.77
C SER A 124 -6.02 12.95 3.24
N LEU A 125 -5.67 11.98 4.08
CA LEU A 125 -5.70 10.56 3.75
C LEU A 125 -6.83 9.87 4.51
N LYS A 126 -7.51 8.95 3.84
CA LYS A 126 -8.56 8.13 4.42
C LYS A 126 -8.21 6.64 4.28
N GLU A 127 -8.37 5.89 5.36
CA GLU A 127 -8.12 4.45 5.37
C GLU A 127 -8.95 3.75 4.30
N TYR A 128 -8.29 2.88 3.56
CA TYR A 128 -8.89 2.00 2.58
C TYR A 128 -9.05 0.62 3.19
N ARG A 129 -10.30 0.18 3.35
CA ARG A 129 -10.63 -1.18 3.82
C ARG A 129 -11.08 -2.02 2.63
N ARG A 130 -10.29 -3.04 2.29
CA ARG A 130 -10.67 -4.01 1.26
C ARG A 130 -11.95 -4.74 1.65
N ILE A 131 -12.87 -4.86 0.70
CA ILE A 131 -14.03 -5.72 0.85
C ILE A 131 -13.52 -7.16 0.75
N GLN A 132 -13.52 -7.88 1.88
CA GLN A 132 -13.27 -9.31 1.87
C GLN A 132 -14.59 -10.01 1.56
N ILE A 133 -14.76 -10.42 0.31
CA ILE A 133 -15.86 -11.31 -0.03
C ILE A 133 -15.47 -12.69 0.47
N SER A 134 -16.13 -13.15 1.54
CA SER A 134 -16.07 -14.55 1.94
C SER A 134 -16.53 -15.38 0.75
N LYS A 135 -15.64 -16.18 0.17
CA LYS A 135 -16.05 -17.20 -0.80
C LYS A 135 -16.97 -18.17 -0.06
N VAL A 136 -18.27 -18.03 -0.27
CA VAL A 136 -19.22 -19.07 0.08
C VAL A 136 -18.84 -20.26 -0.78
N ASN A 137 -18.47 -21.39 -0.15
CA ASN A 137 -18.34 -22.67 -0.85
C ASN A 137 -19.75 -23.09 -1.28
N ILE A 138 -20.20 -22.58 -2.42
CA ILE A 138 -21.32 -23.16 -3.14
C ILE A 138 -20.74 -24.36 -3.87
N ASN A 139 -20.87 -25.54 -3.26
CA ASN A 139 -20.76 -26.78 -4.00
C ASN A 139 -21.90 -26.78 -5.02
N ASN A 140 -21.62 -26.36 -6.25
CA ASN A 140 -22.36 -26.77 -7.44
C ASN A 140 -21.46 -26.53 -8.65
N ASP A 141 -21.24 -27.63 -9.38
CA ASP A 141 -20.66 -27.64 -10.71
C ASP A 141 -21.49 -26.74 -11.62
N GLU A 142 -21.01 -25.53 -11.89
CA GLU A 142 -21.29 -24.81 -13.13
C GLU A 142 -20.34 -23.61 -13.24
N LYS A 143 -19.66 -23.54 -14.40
CA LYS A 143 -18.77 -22.45 -14.77
C LYS A 143 -19.55 -21.12 -14.77
N LEU A 144 -19.43 -20.36 -13.68
CA LEU A 144 -19.69 -18.94 -13.71
C LEU A 144 -18.36 -18.22 -13.98
N SER A 145 -18.19 -17.79 -15.23
CA SER A 145 -17.20 -16.78 -15.61
C SER A 145 -17.38 -15.58 -14.69
N SER A 146 -16.51 -15.45 -13.69
CA SER A 146 -16.48 -14.29 -12.83
C SER A 146 -15.99 -13.10 -13.67
N GLU A 147 -16.93 -12.31 -14.17
CA GLU A 147 -16.65 -10.93 -14.56
C GLU A 147 -16.02 -10.24 -13.35
N LYS A 148 -14.77 -9.82 -13.53
CA LYS A 148 -14.00 -9.06 -12.55
C LYS A 148 -14.49 -7.61 -12.59
N ASP A 149 -15.55 -7.32 -11.87
CA ASP A 149 -15.82 -5.99 -11.34
C ASP A 149 -15.75 -6.14 -9.81
N VAL A 150 -14.76 -5.60 -9.10
CA VAL A 150 -14.55 -4.17 -8.80
C VAL A 150 -13.07 -4.00 -8.36
N PRO A 151 -12.35 -2.96 -8.85
CA PRO A 151 -12.31 -1.70 -8.10
C PRO A 151 -12.51 -0.44 -8.95
N LEU A 152 -13.31 0.51 -8.44
CA LEU A 152 -13.41 1.91 -8.90
C LEU A 152 -12.11 2.73 -8.67
N THR A 153 -11.04 2.07 -8.22
CA THR A 153 -9.78 2.66 -7.79
C THR A 153 -8.64 1.71 -8.15
N LYS A 154 -7.59 2.21 -8.83
CA LYS A 154 -6.49 1.34 -9.26
C LYS A 154 -5.76 0.79 -8.03
N GLY A 155 -5.83 -0.52 -7.82
CA GLY A 155 -5.29 -1.14 -6.62
C GLY A 155 -3.77 -1.19 -6.56
N PHE A 156 -3.25 -1.60 -5.39
CA PHE A 156 -1.90 -2.14 -5.24
C PHE A 156 -1.79 -3.41 -6.08
N ASP A 157 -1.43 -3.27 -7.35
CA ASP A 157 -1.08 -4.40 -8.19
C ASP A 157 0.36 -4.77 -7.84
N THR A 158 0.56 -5.46 -6.72
CA THR A 158 1.79 -6.25 -6.55
C THR A 158 1.68 -7.40 -7.54
N LYS A 159 1.97 -7.12 -8.82
CA LYS A 159 2.24 -8.15 -9.81
C LYS A 159 3.53 -8.85 -9.38
N GLN A 160 3.41 -9.74 -8.40
CA GLN A 160 4.45 -10.68 -8.07
C GLN A 160 4.78 -11.42 -9.35
N LYS A 161 6.02 -11.26 -9.80
CA LYS A 161 6.48 -11.87 -11.05
C LYS A 161 6.48 -13.38 -10.81
N THR A 162 5.75 -14.12 -11.62
CA THR A 162 5.69 -15.58 -11.50
C THR A 162 6.33 -16.24 -12.69
N HIS A 163 6.94 -17.41 -12.46
CA HIS A 163 7.53 -18.23 -13.51
C HIS A 163 6.89 -19.63 -13.48
N LYS A 164 6.42 -20.08 -14.65
CA LYS A 164 5.96 -21.46 -14.82
C LYS A 164 7.16 -22.32 -15.20
N VAL A 165 7.53 -23.23 -14.30
CA VAL A 165 8.63 -24.19 -14.47
C VAL A 165 8.33 -25.08 -15.68
N VAL A 166 9.27 -25.17 -16.61
CA VAL A 166 9.24 -26.11 -17.73
C VAL A 166 10.25 -27.23 -17.52
N GLU A 167 10.13 -28.30 -18.30
CA GLU A 167 11.06 -29.44 -18.23
C GLU A 167 12.51 -28.98 -18.50
N GLY A 168 13.43 -29.33 -17.60
CA GLY A 168 14.85 -28.94 -17.68
C GLY A 168 15.24 -27.64 -16.97
N ASP A 169 14.27 -26.94 -16.35
CA ASP A 169 14.55 -25.82 -15.47
C ASP A 169 15.17 -26.27 -14.14
N THR A 170 15.95 -25.37 -13.56
CA THR A 170 16.46 -25.48 -12.18
C THR A 170 16.30 -24.12 -11.52
N LEU A 171 16.20 -24.08 -10.18
CA LEU A 171 16.12 -22.80 -9.46
C LEU A 171 17.28 -21.86 -9.83
N PHE A 172 18.47 -22.42 -10.07
CA PHE A 172 19.64 -21.68 -10.55
C PHE A 172 19.42 -21.06 -11.94
N LYS A 173 18.92 -21.83 -12.92
CA LYS A 173 18.63 -21.30 -14.28
C LYS A 173 17.54 -20.23 -14.23
N ILE A 174 16.52 -20.42 -13.41
CA ILE A 174 15.44 -19.44 -13.21
C ILE A 174 16.03 -18.18 -12.57
N ALA A 175 16.83 -18.30 -11.51
CA ALA A 175 17.50 -17.16 -10.88
C ALA A 175 18.41 -16.41 -11.84
N LYS A 176 19.22 -17.12 -12.64
CA LYS A 176 20.07 -16.52 -13.67
C LYS A 176 19.24 -15.77 -14.73
N LYS A 177 18.06 -16.30 -15.11
CA LYS A 177 17.16 -15.67 -16.07
C LYS A 177 16.52 -14.39 -15.54
N TYR A 178 16.11 -14.37 -14.27
CA TYR A 178 15.36 -13.23 -13.70
C TYR A 178 16.23 -12.21 -12.97
N TYR A 179 17.31 -12.64 -12.35
CA TYR A 179 18.23 -11.79 -11.58
C TYR A 179 19.60 -11.60 -12.23
N GLY A 180 19.87 -12.26 -13.36
CA GLY A 180 21.20 -12.29 -13.98
C GLY A 180 22.24 -13.11 -13.22
N ASN A 181 21.96 -13.49 -11.97
CA ASN A 181 22.83 -14.26 -11.09
C ASN A 181 22.11 -15.54 -10.62
N GLY A 182 22.69 -16.70 -10.94
CA GLY A 182 22.15 -18.01 -10.56
C GLY A 182 22.25 -18.31 -9.06
N ASP A 183 23.20 -17.68 -8.36
CA ASP A 183 23.41 -17.87 -6.91
C ASP A 183 22.25 -17.30 -6.07
N LEU A 184 21.38 -16.51 -6.69
CA LEU A 184 20.17 -15.96 -6.05
C LEU A 184 18.98 -16.95 -6.03
N TRP A 185 19.22 -18.22 -6.38
CA TRP A 185 18.21 -19.28 -6.34
C TRP A 185 17.57 -19.46 -4.95
N GLU A 186 18.32 -19.22 -3.88
CA GLU A 186 17.83 -19.31 -2.50
C GLU A 186 16.68 -18.32 -2.23
N LYS A 187 16.66 -17.15 -2.90
CA LYS A 187 15.57 -16.17 -2.76
C LYS A 187 14.26 -16.71 -3.32
N ILE A 188 14.34 -17.42 -4.44
CA ILE A 188 13.19 -18.08 -5.06
C ILE A 188 12.71 -19.22 -4.17
N TYR A 189 13.63 -20.01 -3.61
CA TYR A 189 13.29 -21.09 -2.68
C TYR A 189 12.54 -20.55 -1.45
N LYS A 190 13.13 -19.57 -0.74
CA LYS A 190 12.51 -18.95 0.45
C LYS A 190 11.13 -18.37 0.18
N ALA A 191 10.91 -17.83 -1.01
CA ALA A 191 9.62 -17.28 -1.41
C ALA A 191 8.56 -18.34 -1.79
N ASN A 192 8.95 -19.61 -1.92
CA ASN A 192 8.07 -20.72 -2.33
C ASN A 192 8.26 -21.98 -1.46
N GLU A 193 8.68 -21.82 -0.20
CA GLU A 193 8.91 -22.95 0.74
C GLU A 193 7.64 -23.79 0.97
N ASP A 194 6.46 -23.21 0.75
CA ASP A 194 5.17 -23.91 0.78
C ASP A 194 5.03 -24.96 -0.34
N LYS A 195 5.69 -24.74 -1.49
CA LYS A 195 5.64 -25.63 -2.66
C LYS A 195 6.90 -26.46 -2.84
N ILE A 196 8.06 -25.91 -2.48
CA ILE A 196 9.35 -26.57 -2.65
C ILE A 196 9.81 -27.10 -1.30
N LYS A 197 9.57 -28.39 -1.04
CA LYS A 197 10.06 -29.08 0.17
C LYS A 197 11.53 -29.45 0.09
N ASP A 198 12.01 -29.73 -1.12
CA ASP A 198 13.41 -30.05 -1.41
C ASP A 198 13.93 -29.10 -2.49
N PRO A 199 14.97 -28.28 -2.20
CA PRO A 199 15.51 -27.30 -3.15
C PRO A 199 15.98 -27.89 -4.49
N SER A 200 16.38 -29.17 -4.48
CA SER A 200 16.85 -29.88 -5.67
C SER A 200 15.72 -30.44 -6.55
N VAL A 201 14.46 -30.36 -6.08
CA VAL A 201 13.30 -30.95 -6.77
C VAL A 201 12.31 -29.85 -7.11
N ILE A 202 12.30 -29.44 -8.38
CA ILE A 202 11.22 -28.63 -8.96
C ILE A 202 10.50 -29.43 -10.06
N LYS A 203 9.16 -29.39 -10.06
CA LYS A 203 8.37 -30.16 -11.03
C LYS A 203 7.84 -29.27 -12.15
N ASN A 204 7.80 -29.84 -13.35
CA ASN A 204 7.20 -29.21 -14.52
C ASN A 204 5.75 -28.77 -14.21
N GLY A 205 5.41 -27.54 -14.62
CA GLY A 205 4.10 -26.93 -14.41
C GLY A 205 3.95 -26.14 -13.11
N TRP A 206 4.93 -26.14 -12.20
CA TRP A 206 4.89 -25.31 -10.99
C TRP A 206 4.95 -23.82 -11.31
N ILE A 207 4.14 -23.03 -10.60
CA ILE A 207 4.18 -21.57 -10.67
C ILE A 207 4.93 -21.08 -9.44
N LEU A 208 6.17 -20.63 -9.67
CA LEU A 208 7.05 -20.09 -8.65
C LEU A 208 6.97 -18.57 -8.63
N ILE A 209 6.90 -18.02 -7.42
CA ILE A 209 7.02 -16.59 -7.15
C ILE A 209 8.49 -16.21 -7.30
N ILE A 210 8.74 -15.15 -8.08
CA ILE A 210 10.05 -14.53 -8.28
C ILE A 210 10.01 -13.17 -7.56
N PRO A 211 10.60 -13.06 -6.36
CA PRO A 211 10.73 -11.81 -5.61
C PRO A 211 11.41 -10.67 -6.37
#